data_AF-X1KBN3-F1
#
_entry.id   AF-X1KBN3-F1
#
_cell.length_a   1.000
_cell.length_b   1.000
_cell.length_c   1.000
_cell.angle_alpha   90.00
_cell.angle_beta   90.00
_cell.angle_gamma   90.00
#
_symmetry.space_group_name_H-M   'P 1'
#
loop_
_entity.id
_entity.type
_entity.pdbx_description
1 polymer ?
#
loop_
_entity_poly.entity_id
_entity_poly.type
_entity_poly.pdbx_seq_one_letter_code
_entity_poly.pdbx_strand_id
1 'polypeptide(L)'
;LLITYAEYKEIKDEIDEAIDNIKIYFQNNLLSKDEARQRLNQLNVPSGRISLLIERWNIKNISDTKLPSKSDLDKFFRKGIIADTDYITEMSRLGYSNKYISWYLKNLKESA
;
A
#
# COMPACT_ATOMS: atom_id res chain seq x y z
N LEU A 1 -41.80 -8.71 -2.23
CA LEU A 1 -41.21 -8.92 -3.58
C LEU A 1 -40.04 -9.87 -3.41
N LEU A 2 -40.09 -11.05 -4.01
CA LEU A 2 -38.97 -11.99 -4.07
C LEU A 2 -38.26 -11.73 -5.40
N ILE A 3 -36.98 -11.37 -5.33
CA ILE A 3 -36.09 -11.24 -6.49
C ILE A 3 -35.85 -12.64 -7.04
N THR A 4 -35.81 -12.80 -8.36
CA THR A 4 -35.47 -14.09 -8.96
C THR A 4 -34.01 -14.43 -8.73
N TYR A 5 -33.65 -15.72 -8.80
CA TYR A 5 -32.26 -16.14 -8.66
C TYR A 5 -31.34 -15.54 -9.74
N ALA A 6 -31.86 -15.35 -10.96
CA ALA A 6 -31.13 -14.73 -12.06
C ALA A 6 -30.81 -13.26 -11.77
N GLU A 7 -31.81 -12.48 -11.36
CA GLU A 7 -31.63 -11.07 -10.98
C GLU A 7 -30.70 -10.92 -9.77
N TYR A 8 -30.81 -11.82 -8.76
CA TYR A 8 -29.87 -11.83 -7.63
C TYR A 8 -28.43 -12.04 -8.08
N LYS A 9 -28.21 -12.97 -9.02
CA LYS A 9 -26.87 -13.25 -9.54
C LYS A 9 -26.32 -12.05 -10.32
N GLU A 10 -27.12 -11.44 -11.17
CA GLU A 10 -26.72 -10.23 -11.93
C GLU A 10 -26.32 -9.10 -10.99
N ILE A 11 -27.16 -8.77 -9.99
CA ILE A 11 -26.86 -7.74 -8.98
C ILE A 11 -25.56 -8.06 -8.24
N LYS A 12 -25.34 -9.32 -7.89
CA LYS A 12 -24.13 -9.74 -7.20
C LYS A 12 -22.89 -9.56 -8.09
N ASP A 13 -22.97 -9.97 -9.35
CA ASP A 13 -21.87 -9.87 -10.30
C ASP A 13 -21.51 -8.38 -10.55
N GLU A 14 -22.51 -7.49 -10.66
CA GLU A 14 -22.30 -6.04 -10.75
C GLU A 14 -21.62 -5.44 -9.50
N ILE A 15 -22.04 -5.87 -8.30
CA ILE A 15 -21.41 -5.43 -7.05
C ILE A 15 -19.96 -5.92 -6.96
N ASP A 16 -19.71 -7.17 -7.32
CA ASP A 16 -18.36 -7.74 -7.28
C ASP A 16 -17.43 -7.04 -8.29
N GLU A 17 -17.92 -6.67 -9.48
CA GLU A 17 -17.19 -5.86 -10.46
C GLU A 17 -16.89 -4.45 -9.93
N ALA A 18 -17.87 -3.78 -9.33
CA ALA A 18 -17.67 -2.46 -8.72
C ALA A 18 -16.63 -2.49 -7.59
N ILE A 19 -16.62 -3.55 -6.77
CA ILE A 19 -15.61 -3.75 -5.72
C ILE A 19 -14.20 -3.91 -6.33
N ASP A 20 -14.04 -4.68 -7.41
CA ASP A 20 -12.73 -4.87 -8.05
C ASP A 20 -12.23 -3.57 -8.72
N ASN A 21 -13.11 -2.77 -9.30
CA ASN A 21 -12.76 -1.45 -9.82
C ASN A 21 -12.26 -0.50 -8.71
N ILE A 22 -12.95 -0.45 -7.57
CA ILE A 22 -12.52 0.35 -6.41
C ILE A 22 -11.13 -0.10 -5.93
N LYS A 23 -10.90 -1.42 -5.86
CA LYS A 23 -9.60 -2.00 -5.51
C LYS A 23 -8.51 -1.55 -6.48
N ILE A 24 -8.74 -1.64 -7.78
CA ILE A 24 -7.77 -1.22 -8.80
C ILE A 24 -7.40 0.25 -8.61
N TYR A 25 -8.39 1.14 -8.46
CA TYR A 25 -8.11 2.56 -8.25
C TYR A 25 -7.36 2.84 -6.94
N PHE A 26 -7.73 2.16 -5.85
CA PHE A 26 -7.03 2.28 -4.57
C PHE A 26 -5.57 1.80 -4.67
N GLN A 27 -5.32 0.65 -5.30
CA GLN A 27 -3.98 0.09 -5.46
C GLN A 27 -3.10 0.89 -6.41
N ASN A 28 -3.68 1.70 -7.29
CA ASN A 28 -2.96 2.64 -8.14
C ASN A 28 -2.85 4.06 -7.54
N ASN A 29 -3.18 4.22 -6.25
CA ASN A 29 -3.17 5.50 -5.54
C ASN A 29 -4.08 6.58 -6.18
N LEU A 30 -5.08 6.16 -6.96
CA LEU A 30 -6.12 7.03 -7.53
C LEU A 30 -7.30 7.24 -6.56
N LEU A 31 -7.35 6.46 -5.47
CA LEU A 31 -8.27 6.65 -4.36
C LEU A 31 -7.51 6.58 -3.03
N SER A 32 -7.83 7.49 -2.13
CA SER A 32 -7.45 7.40 -0.73
C SER A 32 -8.21 6.28 -0.01
N LYS A 33 -7.73 5.92 1.17
CA LYS A 33 -8.36 4.92 2.05
C LYS A 33 -9.81 5.31 2.39
N ASP A 34 -10.06 6.59 2.65
CA ASP A 34 -11.38 7.06 3.06
C ASP A 34 -12.35 7.14 1.88
N GLU A 35 -11.88 7.52 0.69
CA GLU A 35 -12.70 7.47 -0.53
C GLU A 35 -13.07 6.04 -0.91
N ALA A 36 -12.12 5.10 -0.82
CA ALA A 36 -12.40 3.68 -1.08
C ALA A 36 -13.44 3.14 -0.09
N ARG A 37 -13.33 3.47 1.21
CA ARG A 37 -14.33 3.12 2.23
C ARG A 37 -15.69 3.73 1.94
N GLN A 38 -15.75 5.00 1.54
CA GLN A 38 -17.01 5.68 1.23
C GLN A 38 -17.72 5.00 0.05
N ARG A 39 -16.99 4.68 -1.03
CA ARG A 39 -17.54 3.99 -2.20
C ARG A 39 -18.03 2.58 -1.87
N LEU A 40 -17.28 1.82 -1.04
CA LEU A 40 -17.73 0.50 -0.58
C LEU A 40 -18.97 0.57 0.31
N ASN A 41 -19.10 1.61 1.16
CA ASN A 41 -20.32 1.83 1.94
C ASN A 41 -21.52 2.14 1.03
N GLN A 42 -21.33 2.89 -0.07
CA GLN A 42 -22.40 3.17 -1.05
C GLN A 42 -22.89 1.90 -1.76
N LEU A 43 -22.04 0.87 -1.87
CA LEU A 43 -22.41 -0.46 -2.36
C LEU A 43 -23.05 -1.35 -1.27
N ASN A 44 -23.37 -0.80 -0.10
CA ASN A 44 -23.89 -1.52 1.06
C ASN A 44 -22.98 -2.68 1.53
N VAL A 45 -21.68 -2.59 1.29
CA VAL A 45 -20.72 -3.57 1.80
C VAL A 45 -20.64 -3.43 3.32
N PRO A 46 -20.79 -4.52 4.10
CA PRO A 46 -20.75 -4.43 5.56
C PRO A 46 -19.42 -3.87 6.06
N SER A 47 -19.46 -3.00 7.08
CA SER A 47 -18.28 -2.30 7.62
C SER A 47 -17.11 -3.22 7.99
N GLY A 48 -17.40 -4.39 8.58
CA GLY A 48 -16.38 -5.41 8.88
C GLY A 48 -15.69 -5.95 7.62
N ARG A 49 -16.45 -6.17 6.54
CA ARG A 49 -15.91 -6.59 5.23
C ARG A 49 -15.11 -5.46 4.58
N ILE A 50 -15.56 -4.21 4.69
CA ILE A 50 -14.81 -3.03 4.22
C ILE A 50 -13.44 -2.96 4.87
N SER A 51 -13.37 -3.08 6.20
CA SER A 51 -12.08 -3.06 6.93
C SER A 51 -11.12 -4.13 6.41
N LEU A 52 -11.62 -5.35 6.21
CA LEU A 52 -10.83 -6.49 5.76
C LEU A 52 -10.37 -6.36 4.30
N LEU A 53 -11.21 -5.80 3.42
CA LEU A 53 -10.85 -5.48 2.03
C LEU A 53 -9.75 -4.42 1.97
N ILE A 54 -9.93 -3.30 2.67
CA ILE A 54 -8.97 -2.19 2.70
C ILE A 54 -7.61 -2.64 3.25
N GLU A 55 -7.59 -3.41 4.33
CA GLU A 55 -6.36 -3.96 4.90
C GLU A 55 -5.63 -4.85 3.88
N ARG A 56 -6.35 -5.78 3.25
CA ARG A 56 -5.79 -6.67 2.21
C ARG A 56 -5.21 -5.88 1.03
N TRP A 57 -5.91 -4.86 0.56
CA TRP A 57 -5.45 -4.07 -0.59
C TRP A 57 -4.24 -3.20 -0.22
N ASN A 58 -4.19 -2.69 1.00
CA ASN A 58 -3.10 -1.86 1.50
C ASN A 58 -1.78 -2.65 1.59
N ILE A 59 -1.84 -3.92 2.03
CA ILE A 59 -0.66 -4.80 2.06
C ILE A 59 -0.06 -4.95 0.66
N LYS A 60 -0.91 -5.15 -0.36
CA LYS A 60 -0.45 -5.28 -1.75
C LYS A 60 0.03 -3.95 -2.35
N ASN A 61 -0.58 -2.83 -2.00
CA ASN A 61 -0.09 -1.52 -2.45
C ASN A 61 1.32 -1.22 -1.91
N ILE A 62 1.60 -1.62 -0.66
CA ILE A 62 2.95 -1.57 -0.08
C ILE A 62 3.93 -2.49 -0.85
N SER A 63 3.50 -3.68 -1.29
CA SER A 63 4.36 -4.59 -2.06
C SER A 63 4.65 -4.12 -3.49
N ASP A 64 3.74 -3.38 -4.11
CA ASP A 64 3.85 -2.91 -5.50
C ASP A 64 4.51 -1.51 -5.60
N THR A 65 4.70 -0.81 -4.46
CA THR A 65 5.40 0.47 -4.42
C THR A 65 6.88 0.27 -4.75
N LYS A 66 7.37 0.91 -5.81
CA LYS A 66 8.80 0.89 -6.16
C LYS A 66 9.59 1.61 -5.07
N LEU A 67 10.29 0.84 -4.24
CA LEU A 67 11.22 1.38 -3.25
C LEU A 67 12.53 1.78 -3.94
N PRO A 68 13.15 2.90 -3.53
CA PRO A 68 14.53 3.21 -3.93
C PRO A 68 15.43 2.03 -3.59
N SER A 69 16.38 1.71 -4.47
CA SER A 69 17.38 0.68 -4.15
C SER A 69 18.27 1.15 -2.99
N LYS A 70 18.97 0.22 -2.34
CA LYS A 70 20.02 0.55 -1.36
C LYS A 70 21.02 1.57 -1.92
N SER A 71 21.38 1.44 -3.21
CA SER A 71 22.28 2.39 -3.88
C SER A 71 21.70 3.78 -4.08
N ASP A 72 20.38 3.89 -4.24
CA ASP A 72 19.70 5.18 -4.36
C ASP A 72 19.61 5.85 -2.99
N LEU A 73 19.30 5.07 -1.95
CA LEU A 73 19.32 5.55 -0.56
C LEU A 73 20.72 6.04 -0.14
N ASP A 74 21.79 5.32 -0.51
CA ASP A 74 23.17 5.77 -0.26
C ASP A 74 23.45 7.13 -0.93
N LYS A 75 22.99 7.32 -2.17
CA LYS A 75 23.14 8.59 -2.89
C LYS A 75 22.33 9.70 -2.25
N PHE A 76 21.08 9.44 -1.86
CA PHE A 76 20.21 10.43 -1.22
C PHE A 76 20.80 10.88 0.11
N PHE A 77 21.29 9.94 0.91
CA PHE A 77 21.96 10.23 2.17
C PHE A 77 23.21 11.09 1.97
N ARG A 78 24.11 10.70 1.06
CA ARG A 78 25.33 11.48 0.76
C ARG A 78 25.05 12.88 0.23
N LYS A 79 23.92 13.07 -0.45
CA LYS A 79 23.45 14.38 -0.93
C LYS A 79 22.71 15.19 0.15
N GLY A 80 22.53 14.66 1.35
CA GLY A 80 21.79 15.30 2.44
C GLY A 80 20.28 15.41 2.17
N ILE A 81 19.73 14.62 1.24
CA ILE A 81 18.31 14.63 0.88
C ILE A 81 17.46 13.97 1.97
N ILE A 82 18.02 12.98 2.65
CA ILE A 82 17.37 12.20 3.70
C ILE A 82 18.24 12.17 4.96
N ALA A 83 17.62 12.13 6.14
CA ALA A 83 18.33 12.03 7.41
C ALA A 83 18.65 10.58 7.78
N ASP A 84 19.42 10.38 8.86
CA ASP A 84 19.72 9.05 9.41
C ASP A 84 18.46 8.21 9.65
N THR A 85 17.42 8.82 10.24
CA THR A 85 16.16 8.15 10.59
C THR A 85 15.41 7.67 9.36
N ASP A 86 15.45 8.44 8.28
CA ASP A 86 14.82 8.09 7.01
C ASP A 86 15.60 6.96 6.34
N TYR A 87 16.93 7.05 6.32
CA TYR A 87 17.80 6.00 5.78
C TYR A 87 17.57 4.66 6.51
N ILE A 88 17.49 4.67 7.84
CA ILE A 88 17.21 3.48 8.65
C ILE A 88 15.84 2.90 8.30
N THR A 89 14.82 3.74 8.22
CA THR A 89 13.44 3.32 7.93
C THR A 89 13.33 2.66 6.56
N GLU A 90 13.87 3.30 5.52
CA GLU A 90 13.80 2.76 4.16
C GLU A 90 14.67 1.51 3.99
N MET A 91 15.86 1.45 4.60
CA MET A 91 16.68 0.23 4.57
C MET A 91 16.00 -0.94 5.30
N SER A 92 15.25 -0.67 6.37
CA SER A 92 14.43 -1.70 7.03
C SER A 92 13.31 -2.21 6.12
N ARG A 93 12.69 -1.33 5.31
CA ARG A 93 11.66 -1.73 4.33
C ARG A 93 12.23 -2.57 3.19
N LEU A 94 13.50 -2.36 2.83
CA LEU A 94 14.24 -3.23 1.92
C LEU A 94 14.64 -4.58 2.54
N GLY A 95 14.36 -4.82 3.83
CA GLY A 95 14.62 -6.08 4.51
C GLY A 95 16.00 -6.20 5.17
N TYR A 96 16.76 -5.10 5.28
CA TYR A 96 18.05 -5.13 5.98
C TYR A 96 17.83 -5.15 7.50
N SER A 97 18.62 -5.97 8.20
CA SER A 97 18.61 -5.98 9.66
C SER A 97 19.26 -4.73 10.24
N ASN A 98 18.82 -4.29 11.42
CA ASN A 98 19.37 -3.13 12.14
C ASN A 98 20.90 -3.16 12.27
N LYS A 99 21.48 -4.35 12.43
CA LYS A 99 22.93 -4.55 12.48
C LYS A 99 23.60 -4.06 11.19
N TYR A 100 23.13 -4.50 10.02
CA TYR A 100 23.73 -4.10 8.75
C TYR A 100 23.45 -2.64 8.40
N ILE A 101 22.26 -2.15 8.74
CA ILE A 101 21.92 -0.72 8.57
C ILE A 101 22.92 0.15 9.31
N SER A 102 23.25 -0.19 10.57
CA SER A 102 24.23 0.56 11.36
C SER A 102 25.62 0.60 10.72
N TRP A 103 26.05 -0.50 10.09
CA TRP A 103 27.33 -0.59 9.40
C TRP A 103 27.35 0.27 8.13
N TYR A 104 26.28 0.21 7.33
CA TYR A 104 26.17 1.05 6.14
C TYR A 104 26.14 2.54 6.49
N LEU A 105 25.33 2.93 7.49
CA LEU A 105 25.23 4.32 7.92
C LEU A 105 26.58 4.85 8.44
N LYS A 106 27.29 4.06 9.25
CA LYS A 106 28.64 4.39 9.71
C LYS A 106 29.60 4.57 8.53
N ASN A 107 29.63 3.62 7.60
CA ASN A 107 30.47 3.68 6.41
C ASN A 107 30.18 4.90 5.53
N LEU A 108 28.90 5.26 5.35
CA LEU A 108 28.52 6.45 4.57
C LEU A 108 29.01 7.74 5.22
N LYS A 109 28.92 7.85 6.55
CA LYS A 109 29.37 9.02 7.31
C LYS A 109 30.89 9.17 7.38
N GLU A 110 31.62 8.07 7.44
CA GLU A 110 33.10 8.09 7.43
C GLU A 110 33.67 8.37 6.03
N SER A 111 32.86 8.21 4.99
CA SER A 111 33.23 8.44 3.59
C SER A 111 32.72 9.78 3.02
N ALA A 112 32.26 10.70 3.85
CA ALA A 112 31.71 12.01 3.47
C ALA A 112 32.62 13.11 4.00
#